data_AF-A0A2H0PGK9-F1
#
_entry.id   AF-A0A2H0PGK9-F1
#
_cell.length_a   1.000
_cell.length_b   1.000
_cell.length_c   1.000
_cell.angle_alpha   90.00
_cell.angle_beta   90.00
_cell.angle_gamma   90.00
#
_symmetry.space_group_name_H-M   'P 1'
#
loop_
_entity.id
_entity.type
_entity.pdbx_description
1 polymer ?
#
loop_
_entity_poly.entity_id
_entity_poly.type
_entity_poly.pdbx_seq_one_letter_code
_entity_poly.pdbx_strand_id
1 'polypeptide(L)'
;MRKQGGFTLIELVLVIAILGVLAVAALPNLFNITLSTARQNAEDAVVGAVQTGISLYAANQVASGNTVSYPATLDAAAAGAASKAAPLLGSVLTNGVTSKWSKISDTCYAADTSGDGAFGAGDNTYKYTPASGTFQYAAADGATCP
;
A
#
# COMPACT_ATOMS: atom_id res chain seq x y z
N MET A 1 6.89 -59.57 20.63
CA MET A 1 5.96 -58.54 21.18
C MET A 1 6.77 -57.27 21.40
N ARG A 2 6.51 -56.21 20.64
CA ARG A 2 7.24 -54.92 20.76
C ARG A 2 6.60 -54.13 21.90
N LYS A 3 7.36 -53.76 22.93
CA LYS A 3 6.89 -52.86 24.00
C LYS A 3 6.72 -51.46 23.39
N GLN A 4 5.47 -51.02 23.25
CA GLN A 4 5.15 -49.65 22.89
C GLN A 4 5.35 -48.79 24.14
N GLY A 5 6.44 -48.03 24.18
CA GLY A 5 6.67 -47.03 25.22
C GLY A 5 5.65 -45.92 25.06
N GLY A 6 4.67 -45.87 25.96
CA GLY A 6 3.72 -44.76 26.02
C GLY A 6 4.42 -43.49 26.51
N PHE A 7 3.97 -42.34 25.99
CA PHE A 7 4.41 -41.02 26.41
C PHE A 7 4.05 -40.80 27.89
N THR A 8 4.96 -40.24 28.68
CA THR A 8 4.67 -39.96 30.09
C THR A 8 3.83 -38.69 30.21
N LEU A 9 2.93 -38.63 31.21
CA LEU A 9 2.15 -37.42 31.48
C LEU A 9 3.06 -36.21 31.77
N ILE A 10 4.22 -36.45 32.39
CA ILE A 10 5.19 -35.39 32.69
C ILE A 10 5.85 -34.84 31.43
N GLU A 11 6.14 -35.66 30.41
CA GLU A 11 6.65 -35.15 29.13
C GLU A 11 5.64 -34.24 28.45
N LEU A 12 4.35 -34.61 28.47
CA LEU A 12 3.33 -33.79 27.84
C LEU A 12 3.21 -32.41 28.53
N VAL A 13 3.23 -32.40 29.87
CA VAL A 13 3.15 -31.17 30.66
C VAL A 13 4.40 -30.30 30.46
N LEU A 14 5.59 -30.90 30.42
CA LEU A 14 6.83 -30.16 30.20
C LEU A 14 6.86 -29.52 28.80
N VAL A 15 6.40 -30.23 27.77
CA VAL A 15 6.36 -29.72 26.39
C VAL A 15 5.44 -28.51 26.27
N ILE A 16 4.21 -28.58 26.81
CA ILE A 16 3.30 -27.42 26.76
C ILE A 16 3.81 -26.23 27.59
N ALA A 17 4.52 -26.49 28.69
CA ALA A 17 5.13 -25.44 29.49
C ALA A 17 6.27 -24.73 28.73
N ILE A 18 7.14 -25.49 28.06
CA ILE A 18 8.21 -24.92 27.23
C ILE A 18 7.61 -24.13 26.05
N LEU A 19 6.62 -24.68 25.35
CA LEU A 19 5.93 -23.97 24.27
C LEU A 19 5.22 -22.70 24.76
N GLY A 20 4.66 -22.71 25.98
CA GLY A 20 4.04 -21.53 26.59
C GLY A 20 5.03 -20.40 26.85
N VAL A 21 6.22 -20.70 27.38
CA VAL A 21 7.28 -19.70 27.60
C VAL A 21 7.81 -19.13 26.28
N LEU A 22 8.05 -20.01 25.29
CA LEU A 22 8.51 -19.58 23.96
C LEU A 22 7.47 -18.70 23.26
N ALA A 23 6.18 -18.99 23.40
CA ALA A 23 5.11 -18.21 22.81
C ALA A 23 5.03 -16.78 23.38
N VAL A 24 5.13 -16.62 24.71
CA VAL A 24 5.10 -15.30 25.36
C VAL A 24 6.29 -14.44 24.94
N ALA A 25 7.48 -15.03 24.78
CA ALA A 25 8.68 -14.31 24.35
C ALA A 25 8.62 -13.88 22.87
N ALA A 26 7.91 -14.61 22.01
CA ALA A 26 7.84 -14.33 20.56
C ALA A 26 6.75 -13.32 20.17
N LEU A 27 5.69 -13.15 20.98
CA LEU A 27 4.56 -12.25 20.70
C LEU A 27 4.90 -10.75 20.54
N PRO A 28 5.76 -10.10 21.35
CA PRO A 28 5.89 -8.64 21.33
C PRO A 28 6.45 -8.09 20.01
N ASN A 29 7.31 -8.85 19.32
CA ASN A 29 7.91 -8.40 18.05
C ASN A 29 6.99 -8.58 16.84
N LEU A 30 5.98 -9.45 16.92
CA LEU A 30 5.07 -9.72 15.81
C LEU A 30 4.13 -8.53 15.53
N PHE A 31 3.65 -7.83 16.56
CA PHE A 31 2.62 -6.78 16.37
C PHE A 31 3.17 -5.47 15.80
N ASN A 32 4.37 -5.05 16.21
CA ASN A 32 4.90 -3.74 15.82
C ASN A 32 5.54 -3.72 14.42
N ILE A 33 6.15 -4.83 14.00
CA ILE A 33 6.82 -4.91 12.67
C ILE A 33 5.80 -5.15 11.57
N THR A 34 4.71 -5.89 11.84
CA THR A 34 3.82 -6.31 10.77
C THR A 34 2.90 -5.19 10.30
N LEU A 35 2.38 -4.34 11.19
CA LEU A 35 1.31 -3.42 10.78
C LEU A 35 1.84 -2.13 10.13
N SER A 36 2.83 -1.46 10.72
CA SER A 36 3.37 -0.21 10.17
C SER A 36 4.21 -0.46 8.92
N THR A 37 5.10 -1.46 8.94
CA THR A 37 5.93 -1.81 7.78
C THR A 37 5.08 -2.38 6.64
N ALA A 38 4.03 -3.16 6.90
CA ALA A 38 3.15 -3.61 5.81
C ALA A 38 2.39 -2.45 5.15
N ARG A 39 1.98 -1.44 5.92
CA ARG A 39 1.32 -0.24 5.37
C ARG A 39 2.27 0.54 4.47
N GLN A 40 3.48 0.81 4.95
CA GLN A 40 4.51 1.49 4.17
C GLN A 40 4.88 0.71 2.90
N ASN A 41 5.08 -0.61 2.99
CA ASN A 41 5.35 -1.44 1.82
C ASN A 41 4.18 -1.46 0.82
N ALA A 42 2.93 -1.46 1.30
CA ALA A 42 1.75 -1.41 0.45
C ALA A 42 1.62 -0.05 -0.27
N GLU A 43 1.93 1.03 0.43
CA GLU A 43 2.00 2.38 -0.12
C GLU A 43 3.08 2.47 -1.22
N ASP A 44 4.32 2.07 -0.92
CA ASP A 44 5.43 2.05 -1.87
C ASP A 44 5.12 1.18 -3.10
N ALA A 45 4.44 0.05 -2.91
CA ALA A 45 4.01 -0.82 -4.00
C ALA A 45 3.01 -0.11 -4.93
N VAL A 46 2.05 0.63 -4.39
CA VAL A 46 1.11 1.42 -5.19
C VAL A 46 1.83 2.53 -5.93
N VAL A 47 2.71 3.28 -5.25
CA VAL A 47 3.50 4.36 -5.87
C VAL A 47 4.34 3.84 -7.03
N GLY A 48 5.06 2.73 -6.83
CA GLY A 48 5.87 2.10 -7.86
C GLY A 48 5.03 1.58 -9.04
N ALA A 49 3.86 1.01 -8.75
CA ALA A 49 2.93 0.57 -9.78
C ALA A 49 2.40 1.74 -10.61
N VAL A 50 2.07 2.87 -9.98
CA VAL A 50 1.62 4.09 -10.67
C VAL A 50 2.72 4.65 -11.57
N GLN A 51 3.95 4.79 -11.06
CA GLN A 51 5.08 5.26 -11.86
C GLN A 51 5.35 4.35 -13.07
N THR A 52 5.24 3.04 -12.87
CA THR A 52 5.36 2.05 -13.96
C THR A 52 4.21 2.15 -14.96
N GLY A 53 2.99 2.36 -14.48
CA GLY A 53 1.82 2.55 -15.34
C GLY A 53 1.92 3.82 -16.20
N ILE A 54 2.45 4.92 -15.63
CA ILE A 54 2.68 6.17 -16.37
C ILE A 54 3.76 5.99 -17.44
N SER A 55 4.87 5.30 -17.12
CA SER A 55 5.93 5.05 -18.10
C SER A 55 5.45 4.11 -19.22
N LEU A 56 4.63 3.11 -18.88
CA LEU A 56 4.01 2.22 -19.86
C LEU A 56 3.03 2.98 -20.77
N TYR A 57 2.24 3.90 -20.23
CA TYR A 57 1.38 4.78 -21.02
C TYR A 57 2.19 5.56 -22.05
N ALA A 58 3.29 6.19 -21.62
CA ALA A 58 4.18 6.94 -22.51
C ALA A 58 4.83 6.03 -23.58
N ALA A 59 5.23 4.82 -23.20
CA ALA A 59 5.77 3.84 -24.15
C ALA A 59 4.73 3.44 -25.21
N ASN A 60 3.47 3.25 -24.82
CA ASN A 60 2.38 2.94 -25.75
C ASN A 60 2.10 4.08 -26.73
N GLN A 61 2.23 5.34 -26.29
CA GLN A 61 2.08 6.50 -27.16
C GLN A 61 3.14 6.50 -28.27
N VAL A 62 4.41 6.27 -27.92
CA VAL A 62 5.51 6.18 -28.88
C VAL A 62 5.34 4.97 -29.81
N ALA A 63 4.95 3.82 -29.26
CA ALA A 63 4.69 2.61 -30.06
C ALA A 63 3.55 2.80 -31.08
N SER A 64 2.60 3.69 -30.77
CA SER A 64 1.50 4.05 -31.67
C SER A 64 1.87 5.16 -32.67
N GLY A 65 3.14 5.60 -32.69
CA GLY A 65 3.64 6.65 -33.59
C GLY A 65 3.39 8.08 -33.11
N ASN A 66 2.93 8.27 -31.87
CA ASN A 66 2.75 9.59 -31.27
C ASN A 66 4.04 10.06 -30.58
N THR A 67 4.10 11.34 -30.25
CA THR A 67 5.15 11.87 -29.37
C THR A 67 4.94 11.38 -27.94
N VAL A 68 6.04 11.33 -27.17
CA VAL A 68 6.01 11.01 -25.74
C VAL A 68 5.01 11.94 -25.05
N SER A 69 3.99 11.35 -24.46
CA SER A 69 2.93 12.06 -23.74
C SER A 69 2.44 11.19 -22.59
N TYR A 70 1.96 11.86 -21.54
CA TYR A 70 1.47 11.25 -20.32
C TYR A 70 -0.02 11.54 -20.17
N PRO A 71 -0.77 10.75 -19.39
CA PRO A 71 -2.19 11.00 -19.20
C PRO A 71 -2.42 12.35 -18.51
N ALA A 72 -3.47 13.09 -18.91
CA ALA A 72 -3.77 14.37 -18.28
C ALA A 72 -4.19 14.21 -16.81
N THR A 73 -4.91 13.13 -16.50
CA THR A 73 -5.31 12.71 -15.15
C THR A 73 -5.06 11.21 -14.98
N LEU A 74 -4.78 10.77 -13.76
CA LEU A 74 -4.53 9.35 -13.49
C LEU A 74 -5.81 8.52 -13.29
N ASP A 75 -6.96 9.20 -13.19
CA ASP A 75 -8.29 8.60 -13.17
C ASP A 75 -9.36 9.64 -13.55
N ALA A 76 -10.60 9.15 -13.66
CA ALA A 76 -11.81 9.95 -13.84
C ALA A 76 -12.65 10.03 -12.55
N ALA A 77 -12.11 9.61 -11.40
CA ALA A 77 -12.85 9.58 -10.15
C ALA A 77 -13.02 11.01 -9.59
N ALA A 78 -14.12 11.24 -8.87
CA ALA A 78 -14.28 12.46 -8.09
C ALA A 78 -13.31 12.50 -6.90
N ALA A 79 -13.04 13.69 -6.36
CA ALA A 79 -12.29 13.82 -5.12
C ALA A 79 -12.97 13.05 -3.98
N GLY A 80 -12.18 12.36 -3.16
CA GLY A 80 -12.65 11.50 -2.08
C GLY A 80 -11.89 10.18 -1.97
N ALA A 81 -12.28 9.39 -0.98
CA ALA A 81 -11.67 8.11 -0.68
C ALA A 81 -11.90 7.09 -1.80
N ALA A 82 -10.86 6.30 -2.10
CA ALA A 82 -10.93 5.16 -2.97
C ALA A 82 -11.96 4.16 -2.46
N SER A 83 -12.76 3.62 -3.37
CA SER A 83 -13.72 2.55 -3.07
C SER A 83 -13.87 1.62 -4.27
N LYS A 84 -14.55 0.49 -4.09
CA LYS A 84 -14.92 -0.38 -5.24
C LYS A 84 -15.79 0.33 -6.27
N ALA A 85 -16.61 1.30 -5.83
CA ALA A 85 -17.48 2.07 -6.71
C ALA A 85 -16.75 3.23 -7.41
N ALA A 86 -15.66 3.71 -6.82
CA ALA A 86 -14.81 4.77 -7.34
C ALA A 86 -13.33 4.38 -7.18
N PRO A 87 -12.81 3.47 -8.04
CA PRO A 87 -11.40 3.12 -8.02
C PRO A 87 -10.55 4.29 -8.51
N LEU A 88 -9.44 4.56 -7.83
CA LEU A 88 -8.49 5.62 -8.20
C LEU A 88 -7.38 5.05 -9.10
N LEU A 89 -6.66 5.93 -9.79
CA LEU A 89 -5.48 5.61 -10.61
C LEU A 89 -5.76 4.63 -11.79
N GLY A 90 -7.02 4.50 -12.20
CA GLY A 90 -7.47 3.55 -13.22
C GLY A 90 -7.00 3.84 -14.65
N SER A 91 -6.45 5.02 -14.93
CA SER A 91 -5.87 5.33 -16.27
C SER A 91 -4.51 4.68 -16.47
N VAL A 92 -3.82 4.32 -15.39
CA VAL A 92 -2.46 3.76 -15.42
C VAL A 92 -2.35 2.39 -14.76
N LEU A 93 -3.33 2.01 -13.93
CA LEU A 93 -3.42 0.69 -13.32
C LEU A 93 -4.59 -0.10 -13.91
N THR A 94 -4.36 -1.36 -14.30
CA THR A 94 -5.42 -2.26 -14.79
C THR A 94 -6.50 -2.50 -13.72
N ASN A 95 -6.09 -2.59 -12.46
CA ASN A 95 -6.97 -2.61 -11.31
C ASN A 95 -6.66 -1.36 -10.50
N GLY A 96 -7.55 -0.36 -10.57
CA GLY A 96 -7.41 0.85 -9.77
C GLY A 96 -7.42 0.56 -8.27
N VAL A 97 -6.91 1.51 -7.50
CA VAL A 97 -6.83 1.38 -6.04
C VAL A 97 -8.22 1.61 -5.44
N THR A 98 -8.63 0.74 -4.51
CA THR A 98 -10.00 0.72 -3.95
C THR A 98 -10.06 0.96 -2.44
N SER A 99 -8.93 1.20 -1.79
CA SER A 99 -8.86 1.45 -0.34
C SER A 99 -7.57 2.17 0.02
N LYS A 100 -7.52 2.82 1.19
CA LYS A 100 -6.30 3.41 1.78
C LYS A 100 -5.65 4.53 0.98
N TRP A 101 -6.34 4.99 -0.06
CA TRP A 101 -5.96 6.13 -0.88
C TRP A 101 -7.15 7.05 -1.03
N SER A 102 -6.90 8.35 -1.14
CA SER A 102 -7.90 9.37 -1.39
C SER A 102 -7.42 10.35 -2.45
N LYS A 103 -8.32 10.77 -3.32
CA LYS A 103 -8.07 11.83 -4.28
C LYS A 103 -8.41 13.17 -3.64
N ILE A 104 -7.43 14.06 -3.54
CA ILE A 104 -7.61 15.44 -3.09
C ILE A 104 -8.03 16.32 -4.28
N SER A 105 -7.34 16.15 -5.42
CA SER A 105 -7.62 16.83 -6.69
C SER A 105 -7.11 15.99 -7.86
N ASP A 106 -7.28 16.43 -9.10
CA ASP A 106 -6.88 15.66 -10.30
C ASP A 106 -5.40 15.27 -10.35
N THR A 107 -4.56 16.06 -9.69
CA THR A 107 -3.12 15.83 -9.62
C THR A 107 -2.65 15.42 -8.22
N CYS A 108 -3.56 15.16 -7.29
CA CYS A 108 -3.25 15.11 -5.86
C CYS A 108 -3.92 13.95 -5.16
N TYR A 109 -3.11 13.13 -4.50
CA TYR A 109 -3.55 11.90 -3.84
C TYR A 109 -2.93 11.81 -2.45
N ALA A 110 -3.66 11.23 -1.50
CA ALA A 110 -3.16 10.94 -0.15
C ALA A 110 -3.24 9.43 0.11
N ALA A 111 -2.22 8.88 0.74
CA ALA A 111 -2.20 7.52 1.28
C ALA A 111 -2.48 7.57 2.78
N ASP A 112 -3.43 6.76 3.26
CA ASP A 112 -3.76 6.62 4.68
C ASP A 112 -2.66 5.81 5.38
N THR A 113 -1.67 6.54 5.92
CA THR A 113 -0.50 5.96 6.61
C THR A 113 -0.85 5.60 8.07
N SER A 114 -1.77 6.36 8.67
CA SER A 114 -2.20 6.19 10.07
C SER A 114 -3.07 4.94 10.29
N GLY A 115 -3.84 4.56 9.27
CA GLY A 115 -4.80 3.48 9.27
C GLY A 115 -6.16 3.84 9.87
N ASP A 116 -6.42 5.10 10.20
CA ASP A 116 -7.65 5.57 10.84
C ASP A 116 -8.82 5.78 9.84
N GLY A 117 -8.53 5.74 8.54
CA GLY A 117 -9.50 5.95 7.47
C GLY A 117 -9.91 7.42 7.29
N ALA A 118 -9.28 8.34 8.02
CA ALA A 118 -9.27 9.75 7.71
C ALA A 118 -8.07 10.06 6.78
N PHE A 119 -8.15 11.18 6.07
CA PHE A 119 -7.07 11.67 5.21
C PHE A 119 -6.76 13.09 5.66
N GLY A 120 -5.61 13.30 6.30
CA GLY A 120 -5.33 14.56 6.99
C GLY A 120 -3.87 14.79 7.37
N ALA A 121 -3.66 15.68 8.34
CA ALA A 121 -2.32 16.02 8.81
C ALA A 121 -1.63 14.77 9.40
N GLY A 122 -0.55 14.32 8.75
CA GLY A 122 0.20 13.11 9.12
C GLY A 122 0.16 11.99 8.09
N ASP A 123 -0.70 12.09 7.07
CA ASP A 123 -0.71 11.19 5.92
C ASP A 123 0.24 11.65 4.82
N ASN A 124 0.71 10.68 4.05
CA ASN A 124 1.59 10.95 2.93
C ASN A 124 0.79 11.41 1.71
N THR A 125 1.18 12.56 1.16
CA THR A 125 0.62 13.11 -0.07
C THR A 125 1.52 12.88 -1.27
N TYR A 126 0.90 12.69 -2.43
CA TYR A 126 1.55 12.43 -3.70
C TYR A 126 0.99 13.36 -4.78
N LYS A 127 1.90 13.94 -5.56
CA LYS A 127 1.58 14.83 -6.66
C LYS A 127 1.91 14.20 -8.00
N TYR A 128 0.95 14.24 -8.91
CA TYR A 128 1.11 13.90 -10.32
C TYR A 128 1.38 15.16 -11.15
N THR A 129 2.43 15.14 -11.98
CA THR A 129 2.72 16.23 -12.91
C THR A 129 2.58 15.72 -14.34
N PRO A 130 1.49 16.05 -15.06
CA PRO A 130 1.24 15.54 -16.41
C PRO A 130 2.31 15.94 -17.43
N ALA A 131 2.94 17.10 -17.27
CA ALA A 131 3.99 17.57 -18.17
C ALA A 131 5.23 16.68 -18.16
N SER A 132 5.56 16.10 -17.02
CA SER A 132 6.75 15.25 -16.82
C SER A 132 6.42 13.78 -16.59
N GLY A 133 5.14 13.42 -16.43
CA GLY A 133 4.71 12.07 -16.11
C GLY A 133 5.16 11.59 -14.72
N THR A 134 5.48 12.52 -13.81
CA THR A 134 6.05 12.16 -12.51
C THR A 134 4.97 12.04 -11.45
N PHE A 135 5.01 10.96 -10.66
CA PHE A 135 4.21 10.76 -9.46
C PHE A 135 5.13 10.71 -8.25
N GLN A 136 5.15 11.78 -7.44
CA GLN A 136 6.17 12.00 -6.42
C GLN A 136 5.57 12.35 -5.07
N TYR A 137 6.27 11.95 -4.02
CA TYR A 137 5.94 12.33 -2.64
C TYR A 137 6.01 13.86 -2.47
N ALA A 138 4.97 14.42 -1.90
CA ALA A 138 4.89 15.81 -1.45
C ALA A 138 4.83 15.78 0.09
N ALA A 139 5.84 16.36 0.74
CA ALA A 139 6.00 16.27 2.19
C ALA A 139 4.74 16.70 2.97
N ALA A 140 4.51 16.05 4.12
CA ALA A 140 3.40 16.24 5.04
C ALA A 140 3.39 17.60 5.77
N ASP A 141 3.54 18.70 5.04
CA ASP A 141 3.37 20.06 5.53
C ASP A 141 2.10 20.67 4.95
N GLY A 142 0.94 20.09 5.32
CA GLY A 142 -0.41 20.69 5.31
C GLY A 142 -0.90 21.58 4.15
N ALA A 143 -0.17 21.69 3.03
CA ALA A 143 -0.32 22.85 2.15
C ALA A 143 0.06 22.67 0.66
N THR A 144 0.69 21.59 0.18
CA THR A 144 1.10 21.56 -1.26
C THR A 144 1.09 20.19 -1.95
N CYS A 145 -0.08 19.56 -1.97
CA CYS A 145 -0.71 19.53 -3.28
C CYS A 145 -1.46 20.87 -3.39
N PRO A 146 -1.34 21.65 -4.48
CA PRO A 146 -2.03 22.94 -4.52
C PRO A 146 -3.51 22.77 -4.19
#